data_AF-A0A519IGE6-F1
#
_entry.id   AF-A0A519IGE6-F1
#
_cell.length_a   1.000
_cell.length_b   1.000
_cell.length_c   1.000
_cell.angle_alpha   90.00
_cell.angle_beta   90.00
_cell.angle_gamma   90.00
#
_symmetry.space_group_name_H-M   'P 1'
#
loop_
_entity.id
_entity.type
_entity.pdbx_description
1 polymer ?
#
loop_
_entity_poly.entity_id
_entity_poly.type
_entity_poly.pdbx_seq_one_letter_code
_entity_poly.pdbx_strand_id
1 'polypeptide(L)'
;MNRLLNALYPLALAAGLAGIAGAALAAARHHPVALAMTLLIAAFFAVGVWELSAFRCSSRELGAALASAPKDGWLDTLPAPMRASVQQRLEGLRVALPGLALAPALAGLLVLLGMLGTFIGLVITLSSTASALGQTADLAALRNALGAPVQGLGLAFSASVAGVTGSAMLGLMMALARRERAGVATQLDTALLGRLRPLTAAHRQALAQQDAETAAKEAAQQQQSELVAQLQRFAQQLADQLATQHTRFADAHQDEQSRFHAEAQSAYQSLAASVDTTLRTSLAESARLAGAAIQPAAEAAMAGIAREAAALHERVG
;
A
#
# COMPACT_ATOMS: atom_id res chain seq x y z
N MET A 1 4.77 -33.69 18.98
CA MET A 1 6.18 -33.88 18.57
C MET A 1 7.19 -33.07 19.42
N ASN A 2 6.86 -31.87 19.89
CA ASN A 2 7.79 -31.04 20.71
C ASN A 2 8.16 -31.62 22.08
N ARG A 3 7.31 -32.43 22.73
CA ARG A 3 7.60 -32.99 24.07
C ARG A 3 8.78 -33.95 24.07
N LEU A 4 8.89 -34.82 23.05
CA LEU A 4 10.00 -35.77 22.92
C LEU A 4 11.32 -35.05 22.62
N LEU A 5 11.30 -34.02 21.77
CA LEU A 5 12.48 -33.19 21.48
C LEU A 5 12.95 -32.40 22.70
N ASN A 6 12.02 -31.88 23.50
CA ASN A 6 12.32 -31.20 24.76
C ASN A 6 12.96 -32.12 25.80
N ALA A 7 12.63 -33.43 25.79
CA ALA A 7 13.23 -34.42 26.68
C ALA A 7 14.60 -34.91 26.18
N LEU A 8 14.84 -34.94 24.87
CA LEU A 8 16.10 -35.41 24.28
C LEU A 8 17.28 -34.46 24.56
N TYR A 9 17.03 -33.15 24.58
CA TYR A 9 18.07 -32.15 24.84
C TYR A 9 18.74 -32.28 26.22
N PRO A 10 18.00 -32.31 27.36
CA PRO A 10 18.63 -32.48 28.67
C PRO A 10 19.31 -33.84 28.83
N LEU A 11 18.83 -34.87 28.13
CA LEU A 11 19.47 -36.19 28.11
C LEU A 11 20.82 -36.16 27.38
N ALA A 12 20.91 -35.48 26.23
CA ALA A 12 22.16 -35.26 25.52
C ALA A 12 23.16 -34.42 26.35
N LEU A 13 22.67 -33.38 27.03
CA LEU A 13 23.48 -32.58 27.95
C LEU A 13 24.03 -33.43 29.10
N ALA A 14 23.17 -34.23 29.75
CA ALA A 14 23.56 -35.11 30.85
C ALA A 14 24.58 -36.16 30.39
N ALA A 15 24.39 -36.75 29.21
CA ALA A 15 25.34 -37.69 28.63
C ALA A 15 26.71 -37.04 28.34
N GLY A 16 26.72 -35.82 27.80
CA GLY A 16 27.96 -35.06 27.56
C GLY A 16 28.69 -34.73 28.86
N LEU A 17 27.98 -34.23 29.87
CA LEU A 17 28.54 -33.94 31.19
C LEU A 17 29.05 -35.19 31.89
N ALA A 18 28.33 -36.32 31.81
CA ALA A 18 28.75 -37.59 32.38
C ALA A 18 30.06 -38.10 31.74
N GLY A 19 30.20 -37.97 30.42
CA GLY A 19 31.44 -38.32 29.71
C GLY A 19 32.63 -37.47 30.16
N ILE A 20 32.44 -36.15 30.26
CA ILE A 20 33.50 -35.22 30.69
C ILE A 20 33.85 -35.43 32.17
N ALA A 21 32.85 -35.62 33.04
CA ALA A 21 33.05 -35.88 34.47
C ALA A 21 33.78 -37.21 34.71
N GLY A 22 33.45 -38.25 33.94
CA GLY A 22 34.14 -39.54 33.99
C GLY A 22 35.62 -39.42 33.63
N ALA A 23 35.93 -38.70 32.56
CA ALA A 23 37.33 -38.43 32.19
C ALA A 23 38.06 -37.55 33.22
N ALA A 24 37.38 -36.56 33.82
CA ALA A 24 37.98 -35.71 34.84
C ALA A 24 38.34 -36.52 36.09
N LEU A 25 37.48 -37.45 36.51
CA LEU A 25 37.72 -38.34 37.65
C LEU A 25 38.88 -39.32 37.37
N ALA A 26 39.00 -39.81 36.14
CA ALA A 26 40.11 -40.66 35.71
C ALA A 26 41.45 -39.89 35.72
N ALA A 27 41.44 -38.65 35.20
CA ALA A 27 42.60 -37.79 35.11
C ALA A 27 43.11 -37.30 36.48
N ALA A 28 42.19 -36.98 37.40
CA ALA A 28 42.52 -36.48 38.75
C ALA A 28 43.41 -37.41 39.57
N ARG A 29 43.39 -38.72 39.28
CA ARG A 29 44.10 -39.74 40.06
C ARG A 29 45.56 -39.94 39.63
N HIS A 30 45.97 -39.46 38.45
CA HIS A 30 47.23 -39.91 37.84
C HIS A 30 48.13 -38.76 37.35
N HIS A 31 47.62 -37.77 36.59
CA HIS A 31 48.47 -36.74 36.00
C HIS A 31 47.79 -35.36 35.89
N PRO A 32 48.45 -34.27 36.34
CA PRO A 32 47.86 -32.91 36.34
C PRO A 32 47.59 -32.37 34.94
N VAL A 33 48.40 -32.76 33.94
CA VAL A 33 48.25 -32.33 32.54
C VAL A 33 46.97 -32.90 31.92
N ALA A 34 46.65 -34.17 32.20
CA ALA A 34 45.41 -34.78 31.72
C ALA A 34 44.19 -34.07 32.31
N LEU A 35 44.25 -33.70 33.60
CA LEU A 35 43.19 -32.96 34.27
C LEU A 35 43.01 -31.55 33.69
N ALA A 36 44.10 -30.85 33.40
CA ALA A 36 44.05 -29.55 32.73
C ALA A 36 43.37 -29.63 31.35
N MET A 37 43.67 -30.67 30.56
CA MET A 37 43.01 -30.88 29.26
C MET A 37 41.52 -31.19 29.42
N THR A 38 41.13 -32.02 30.39
CA THR A 38 39.70 -32.31 30.61
C THR A 38 38.94 -31.08 31.11
N LEU A 39 39.55 -30.25 31.96
CA LEU A 39 38.96 -28.97 32.37
C LEU A 39 38.78 -28.01 31.19
N LEU A 40 39.74 -27.99 30.26
CA LEU A 40 39.63 -27.18 29.05
C LEU A 40 38.50 -27.69 28.13
N ILE A 41 38.37 -29.01 27.97
CA ILE A 41 37.22 -29.63 27.27
C ILE A 41 35.91 -29.23 27.96
N ALA A 42 35.84 -29.31 29.29
CA ALA A 42 34.67 -28.95 30.07
C ALA A 42 34.29 -27.47 29.89
N ALA A 43 35.27 -26.58 29.90
CA ALA A 43 35.06 -25.14 29.72
C ALA A 43 34.46 -24.82 28.33
N PHE A 44 35.05 -25.36 27.25
CA PHE A 44 34.52 -25.14 25.90
C PHE A 44 33.15 -25.80 25.69
N PHE A 45 32.93 -26.96 26.29
CA PHE A 45 31.59 -27.59 26.30
C PHE A 45 30.57 -26.68 26.98
N ALA A 46 30.89 -26.12 28.15
CA ALA A 46 30.00 -25.22 28.89
C ALA A 46 29.69 -23.94 28.10
N VAL A 47 30.67 -23.35 27.40
CA VAL A 47 30.44 -22.19 26.51
C VAL A 47 29.47 -22.56 25.38
N GLY A 48 29.63 -23.74 24.77
CA GLY A 48 28.70 -24.23 23.74
C GLY A 48 27.28 -24.41 24.29
N VAL A 49 27.14 -25.03 25.46
CA VAL A 49 25.84 -25.21 26.13
C VAL A 49 25.19 -23.86 26.43
N TRP A 50 25.98 -22.86 26.87
CA TRP A 50 25.48 -21.52 27.16
C TRP A 50 24.93 -20.84 25.89
N GLU A 51 25.66 -20.83 24.78
CA GLU A 51 25.17 -20.29 23.50
C GLU A 51 23.88 -21.00 23.05
N LEU A 52 23.84 -22.33 23.12
CA LEU A 52 22.65 -23.11 22.75
C LEU A 52 21.45 -22.78 23.64
N SER A 53 21.68 -22.56 24.94
CA SER A 53 20.60 -22.19 25.87
C SER A 53 20.01 -20.82 25.53
N ALA A 54 20.84 -19.82 25.23
CA ALA A 54 20.42 -18.49 24.81
C ALA A 54 19.68 -18.53 23.46
N PHE A 55 20.19 -19.32 22.51
CA PHE A 55 19.55 -19.55 21.21
C PHE A 55 18.16 -20.18 21.35
N ARG A 56 18.00 -21.15 22.26
CA ARG A 56 16.70 -21.80 22.53
C ARG A 56 15.75 -20.88 23.29
N CYS A 57 16.23 -20.14 24.29
CA CYS A 57 15.41 -19.19 25.06
C CYS A 57 14.78 -18.17 24.11
N SER A 58 15.61 -17.50 23.31
CA SER A 58 15.16 -16.51 22.35
C SER A 58 14.24 -17.09 21.27
N SER A 59 14.43 -18.35 20.86
CA SER A 59 13.51 -19.04 19.95
C SER A 59 12.13 -19.30 20.58
N ARG A 60 12.10 -19.68 21.85
CA ARG A 60 10.85 -19.89 22.60
C ARG A 60 10.11 -18.59 22.86
N GLU A 61 10.84 -17.52 23.19
CA GLU A 61 10.29 -16.17 23.35
C GLU A 61 9.62 -15.69 22.06
N LEU A 62 10.28 -15.86 20.91
CA LEU A 62 9.66 -15.56 19.61
C LEU A 62 8.40 -16.42 19.37
N GLY A 63 8.46 -17.73 19.64
CA GLY A 63 7.31 -18.62 19.52
C GLY A 63 6.13 -18.19 20.41
N ALA A 64 6.41 -17.75 21.64
CA ALA A 64 5.40 -17.24 22.56
C ALA A 64 4.80 -15.90 22.09
N ALA A 65 5.64 -14.99 21.60
CA ALA A 65 5.20 -13.71 21.03
C ALA A 65 4.30 -13.91 19.80
N LEU A 66 4.59 -14.89 18.95
CA LEU A 66 3.78 -15.25 17.78
C LEU A 66 2.43 -15.90 18.13
N ALA A 67 2.33 -16.54 19.30
CA ALA A 67 1.08 -17.12 19.77
C ALA A 67 0.08 -16.04 20.22
N SER A 68 0.58 -14.89 20.69
CA SER A 68 -0.22 -13.74 21.13
C SER A 68 -0.74 -12.90 19.95
N ALA A 69 -1.82 -12.13 20.17
CA ALA A 69 -2.35 -11.23 19.14
C ALA A 69 -1.43 -10.00 18.99
N PRO A 70 -1.05 -9.61 17.76
CA PRO A 70 -0.23 -8.44 17.54
C PRO A 70 -0.99 -7.17 17.95
N LYS A 71 -0.39 -6.40 18.86
CA LYS A 71 -0.83 -5.05 19.25
C LYS A 71 0.17 -4.02 18.73
N ASP A 72 -0.15 -2.74 18.87
CA ASP A 72 0.81 -1.66 18.63
C ASP A 72 2.07 -1.86 19.49
N GLY A 73 3.24 -1.68 18.89
CA GLY A 73 4.52 -1.95 19.57
C GLY A 73 4.85 -3.44 19.76
N TRP A 74 4.18 -4.38 19.08
CA TRP A 74 4.49 -5.82 19.18
C TRP A 74 5.96 -6.14 18.90
N LEU A 75 6.62 -5.40 18.00
CA LEU A 75 8.05 -5.55 17.71
C LEU A 75 8.96 -5.29 18.91
N ASP A 76 8.54 -4.47 19.88
CA ASP A 76 9.32 -4.17 21.08
C ASP A 76 9.28 -5.32 22.09
N THR A 77 8.23 -6.15 22.02
CA THR A 77 8.11 -7.37 22.83
C THR A 77 9.01 -8.51 22.35
N LEU A 78 9.58 -8.38 21.14
CA LEU A 78 10.48 -9.38 20.57
C LEU A 78 11.90 -9.30 21.16
N PRO A 79 12.60 -10.44 21.24
CA PRO A 79 14.01 -10.47 21.61
C PRO A 79 14.85 -9.59 20.68
N ALA A 80 15.73 -8.77 21.27
CA ALA A 80 16.64 -7.87 20.56
C ALA A 80 17.36 -8.51 19.35
N PRO A 81 17.95 -9.73 19.44
CA PRO A 81 18.65 -10.33 18.30
C PRO A 81 17.73 -10.71 17.14
N MET A 82 16.40 -10.77 17.35
CA MET A 82 15.44 -11.23 16.34
C MET A 82 14.64 -10.09 15.72
N ARG A 83 14.58 -8.94 16.39
CA ARG A 83 13.75 -7.80 15.98
C ARG A 83 14.06 -7.37 14.54
N ALA A 84 15.33 -7.20 14.21
CA ALA A 84 15.76 -6.80 12.86
C ALA A 84 15.33 -7.81 11.78
N SER A 85 15.57 -9.11 11.98
CA SER A 85 15.19 -10.14 11.01
C SER A 85 13.67 -10.28 10.85
N VAL A 86 12.91 -10.12 11.94
CA VAL A 86 11.44 -10.15 11.88
C VAL A 86 10.90 -8.90 11.19
N GLN A 87 11.46 -7.72 11.48
CA GLN A 87 11.10 -6.47 10.80
C GLN A 87 11.35 -6.57 9.28
N GLN A 88 12.53 -7.04 8.87
CA GLN A 88 12.85 -7.26 7.46
C GLN A 88 11.85 -8.22 6.79
N ARG A 89 11.40 -9.27 7.49
CA ARG A 89 10.34 -10.15 6.98
C ARG A 89 8.97 -9.49 6.87
N LEU A 90 8.61 -8.59 7.79
CA LEU A 90 7.39 -7.79 7.68
C LEU A 90 7.44 -6.80 6.51
N GLU A 91 8.64 -6.30 6.19
CA GLU A 91 8.91 -5.49 5.00
C GLU A 91 8.87 -6.32 3.70
N GLY A 92 8.80 -7.66 3.79
CA GLY A 92 8.70 -8.57 2.65
C GLY A 92 10.02 -9.23 2.24
N LEU A 93 11.12 -8.96 2.97
CA LEU A 93 12.42 -9.57 2.71
C LEU A 93 12.49 -10.99 3.29
N ARG A 94 12.98 -11.95 2.50
CA ARG A 94 13.20 -13.33 2.97
C ARG A 94 14.56 -13.47 3.65
N VAL A 95 14.70 -12.91 4.85
CA VAL A 95 15.94 -12.98 5.65
C VAL A 95 15.91 -14.19 6.58
N ALA A 96 17.00 -14.96 6.63
CA ALA A 96 17.13 -16.05 7.59
C ALA A 96 17.20 -15.52 9.03
N LEU A 97 16.59 -16.25 9.96
CA LEU A 97 16.75 -15.94 11.38
C LEU A 97 18.22 -16.16 11.79
N PRO A 98 18.76 -15.36 12.74
CA PRO A 98 20.15 -15.50 13.19
C PRO A 98 20.41 -16.93 13.66
N GLY A 99 21.52 -17.51 13.19
CA GLY A 99 21.95 -18.88 13.48
C GLY A 99 22.98 -18.96 14.60
N LEU A 100 23.45 -20.18 14.88
CA LEU A 100 24.56 -20.40 15.82
C LEU A 100 25.89 -20.02 15.17
N ALA A 101 26.75 -19.30 15.89
CA ALA A 101 28.03 -18.84 15.37
C ALA A 101 29.20 -19.62 15.98
N LEU A 102 29.23 -19.82 17.30
CA LEU A 102 30.37 -20.43 17.98
C LEU A 102 30.25 -21.96 18.09
N ALA A 103 29.05 -22.49 18.34
CA ALA A 103 28.86 -23.90 18.68
C ALA A 103 29.40 -24.89 17.65
N PRO A 104 29.29 -24.69 16.32
CA PRO A 104 29.91 -25.58 15.33
C PRO A 104 31.44 -25.60 15.44
N ALA A 105 32.05 -24.44 15.68
CA ALA A 105 33.50 -24.33 15.88
C ALA A 105 33.94 -24.98 17.19
N LEU A 106 33.17 -24.80 18.28
CA LEU A 106 33.42 -25.45 19.57
C LEU A 106 33.32 -26.97 19.46
N ALA A 107 32.34 -27.51 18.74
CA ALA A 107 32.22 -28.95 18.52
C ALA A 107 33.46 -29.53 17.82
N GLY A 108 33.99 -28.84 16.79
CA GLY A 108 35.25 -29.22 16.15
C GLY A 108 36.46 -29.10 17.09
N LEU A 109 36.51 -28.03 17.88
CA LEU A 109 37.56 -27.79 18.86
C LEU A 109 37.60 -28.90 19.94
N LEU A 110 36.45 -29.37 20.41
CA LEU A 110 36.37 -30.46 21.40
C LEU A 110 37.02 -31.76 20.90
N VAL A 111 36.83 -32.09 19.61
CA VAL A 111 37.48 -33.26 18.99
C VAL A 111 38.98 -33.05 18.94
N LEU A 112 39.43 -31.88 18.47
CA LEU A 112 40.85 -31.55 18.40
C LEU A 112 41.50 -31.64 19.79
N LEU A 113 40.82 -31.14 20.82
CA LEU A 113 41.30 -31.18 22.19
C LEU A 113 41.37 -32.60 22.76
N GLY A 114 40.41 -33.46 22.41
CA GLY A 114 40.46 -34.89 22.75
C GLY A 114 41.63 -35.61 22.08
N MET A 115 41.88 -35.33 20.80
CA MET A 115 43.05 -35.87 20.08
C MET A 115 44.37 -35.35 20.67
N LEU A 116 44.43 -34.06 21.02
CA LEU A 116 45.59 -33.46 21.68
C LEU A 116 45.84 -34.09 23.05
N GLY A 117 44.80 -34.33 23.84
CA GLY A 117 44.90 -35.05 25.11
C GLY A 117 45.46 -36.47 24.93
N THR A 118 45.09 -37.15 23.85
CA THR A 118 45.65 -38.47 23.51
C THR A 118 47.13 -38.38 23.17
N PHE A 119 47.51 -37.42 22.32
CA PHE A 119 48.90 -37.19 21.93
C PHE A 119 49.79 -36.91 23.14
N ILE A 120 49.37 -35.98 24.01
CA ILE A 120 50.11 -35.64 25.23
C ILE A 120 50.19 -36.86 26.16
N GLY A 121 49.10 -37.61 26.33
CA GLY A 121 49.09 -38.83 27.13
C GLY A 121 50.11 -39.86 26.63
N LEU A 122 50.20 -40.06 25.32
CA LEU A 122 51.20 -40.96 24.71
C LEU A 122 52.64 -40.46 24.91
N VAL A 123 52.90 -39.16 24.75
CA VAL A 123 54.24 -38.58 24.98
C VAL A 123 54.68 -38.76 26.43
N ILE A 124 53.81 -38.49 27.40
CA ILE A 124 54.11 -38.69 28.83
C ILE A 124 54.41 -40.17 29.09
N THR A 125 53.60 -41.06 28.54
CA THR A 125 53.75 -42.51 28.69
C THR A 125 55.07 -43.03 28.12
N LEU A 126 55.48 -42.56 26.94
CA LEU A 126 56.75 -42.93 26.33
C LEU A 126 57.93 -42.39 27.13
N SER A 127 57.84 -41.15 27.62
CA SER A 127 58.90 -40.54 28.44
C SER A 127 59.10 -41.25 29.78
N SER A 128 58.02 -41.67 30.44
CA SER A 128 58.10 -42.41 31.71
C SER A 128 58.67 -43.82 31.51
N THR A 129 58.29 -44.48 30.41
CA THR A 129 58.82 -45.80 30.04
C THR A 129 60.31 -45.73 29.71
N ALA A 130 60.74 -44.74 28.92
CA ALA A 130 62.15 -44.53 28.58
C ALA A 130 63.01 -44.23 29.82
N SER A 131 62.51 -43.40 30.75
CA SER A 131 63.19 -43.13 32.02
C SER A 131 63.30 -44.37 32.91
N ALA A 132 62.29 -45.25 32.92
CA ALA A 132 62.31 -46.48 33.71
C ALA A 132 63.30 -47.51 33.15
N LEU A 133 63.41 -47.62 31.81
CA LEU A 133 64.37 -48.50 31.13
C LEU A 133 65.83 -48.03 31.29
N GLY A 134 66.06 -46.72 31.40
CA GLY A 134 67.39 -46.15 31.57
C GLY A 134 68.02 -46.35 32.96
N GLN A 135 67.24 -46.76 33.98
CA GLN A 135 67.71 -46.73 35.37
C GLN A 135 68.26 -48.04 35.96
N THR A 136 67.87 -49.28 35.57
CA THR A 136 68.58 -50.51 36.04
C THR A 136 68.02 -51.85 35.54
N ALA A 137 68.89 -52.87 35.53
CA ALA A 137 68.67 -54.28 35.24
C ALA A 137 67.94 -55.08 36.36
N ASP A 138 66.78 -54.60 36.82
CA ASP A 138 65.96 -55.30 37.82
C ASP A 138 64.63 -55.78 37.21
N LEU A 139 64.27 -57.05 37.43
CA LEU A 139 63.04 -57.67 36.92
C LEU A 139 61.77 -56.98 37.45
N ALA A 140 61.82 -56.44 38.67
CA ALA A 140 60.72 -55.65 39.23
C ALA A 140 60.56 -54.30 38.53
N ALA A 141 61.68 -53.66 38.17
CA ALA A 141 61.69 -52.44 37.37
C ALA A 141 61.15 -52.71 35.95
N LEU A 142 61.46 -53.87 35.36
CA LEU A 142 60.92 -54.27 34.05
C LEU A 142 59.39 -54.47 34.08
N ARG A 143 58.85 -55.08 35.14
CA ARG A 143 57.39 -55.23 35.33
C ARG A 143 56.69 -53.88 35.47
N ASN A 144 57.25 -52.97 36.27
CA ASN A 144 56.69 -51.63 36.43
C ASN A 144 56.85 -50.77 35.15
N ALA A 145 57.95 -50.93 34.42
CA ALA A 145 58.18 -50.30 33.12
C ALA A 145 57.19 -50.79 32.05
N LEU A 146 56.70 -52.02 32.13
CA LEU A 146 55.65 -52.56 31.25
C LEU A 146 54.23 -52.17 31.69
N GLY A 147 54.00 -51.92 32.98
CA GLY A 147 52.69 -51.50 33.52
C GLY A 147 52.36 -50.02 33.33
N ALA A 148 53.37 -49.14 33.38
CA ALA A 148 53.21 -47.70 33.15
C ALA A 148 52.61 -47.35 31.76
N PRO A 149 53.00 -48.03 30.66
CA PRO A 149 52.35 -47.93 29.35
C PRO A 149 50.84 -48.13 29.37
N VAL A 150 50.37 -49.14 30.09
CA VAL A 150 48.95 -49.52 30.10
C VAL A 150 48.09 -48.48 30.83
N GLN A 151 48.60 -47.93 31.93
CA GLN A 151 47.89 -46.87 32.69
C GLN A 151 47.87 -45.54 31.93
N GLY A 152 48.99 -45.16 31.32
CA GLY A 152 49.10 -43.95 30.51
C GLY A 152 48.22 -43.98 29.25
N LEU A 153 48.08 -45.15 28.63
CA LEU A 153 47.16 -45.38 27.51
C LEU A 153 45.69 -45.18 27.92
N GLY A 154 45.28 -45.72 29.08
CA GLY A 154 43.90 -45.57 29.58
C GLY A 154 43.50 -44.10 29.82
N LEU A 155 44.43 -43.29 30.33
CA LEU A 155 44.22 -41.85 30.52
C LEU A 155 44.11 -41.11 29.18
N ALA A 156 45.02 -41.40 28.25
CA ALA A 156 45.01 -40.83 26.90
C ALA A 156 43.70 -41.11 26.16
N PHE A 157 43.21 -42.36 26.23
CA PHE A 157 41.93 -42.75 25.65
C PHE A 157 40.73 -42.06 26.31
N SER A 158 40.73 -41.91 27.65
CA SER A 158 39.62 -41.27 28.36
C SER A 158 39.41 -39.80 27.95
N ALA A 159 40.50 -39.04 27.71
CA ALA A 159 40.44 -37.67 27.22
C ALA A 159 39.90 -37.59 25.79
N SER A 160 40.28 -38.55 24.93
CA SER A 160 39.74 -38.69 23.57
C SER A 160 38.24 -38.96 23.57
N VAL A 161 37.81 -39.92 24.38
CA VAL A 161 36.39 -40.26 24.54
C VAL A 161 35.61 -39.05 25.05
N ALA A 162 36.12 -38.31 26.03
CA ALA A 162 35.46 -37.09 26.50
C ALA A 162 35.32 -36.02 25.40
N GLY A 163 36.36 -35.80 24.60
CA GLY A 163 36.32 -34.85 23.48
C GLY A 163 35.33 -35.26 22.38
N VAL A 164 35.35 -36.53 21.98
CA VAL A 164 34.45 -37.09 20.95
C VAL A 164 33.01 -37.15 21.44
N THR A 165 32.77 -37.68 22.64
CA THR A 165 31.42 -37.71 23.24
C THR A 165 30.88 -36.30 23.47
N GLY A 166 31.70 -35.39 23.98
CA GLY A 166 31.33 -33.99 24.17
C GLY A 166 30.96 -33.31 22.84
N SER A 167 31.78 -33.50 21.80
CA SER A 167 31.50 -33.00 20.45
C SER A 167 30.22 -33.60 19.85
N ALA A 168 30.02 -34.90 19.97
CA ALA A 168 28.85 -35.60 19.45
C ALA A 168 27.56 -35.15 20.17
N MET A 169 27.59 -35.03 21.50
CA MET A 169 26.44 -34.56 22.28
C MET A 169 26.15 -33.08 21.99
N LEU A 170 27.17 -32.23 21.90
CA LEU A 170 27.01 -30.84 21.51
C LEU A 170 26.44 -30.73 20.08
N GLY A 171 26.91 -31.57 19.16
CA GLY A 171 26.40 -31.71 17.80
C GLY A 171 24.93 -32.09 17.72
N LEU A 172 24.52 -33.08 18.52
CA LEU A 172 23.13 -33.48 18.65
C LEU A 172 22.28 -32.34 19.21
N MET A 173 22.75 -31.67 20.27
CA MET A 173 22.07 -30.51 20.86
C MET A 173 21.91 -29.37 19.85
N MET A 174 22.93 -29.09 19.01
CA MET A 174 22.84 -28.12 17.92
C MET A 174 21.78 -28.50 16.89
N ALA A 175 21.71 -29.76 16.49
CA ALA A 175 20.71 -30.25 15.55
C ALA A 175 19.28 -30.08 16.11
N LEU A 176 19.07 -30.42 17.39
CA LEU A 176 17.79 -30.23 18.07
C LEU A 176 17.41 -28.74 18.16
N ALA A 177 18.34 -27.87 18.55
CA ALA A 177 18.11 -26.43 18.66
C ALA A 177 17.76 -25.82 17.29
N ARG A 178 18.49 -26.17 16.22
CA ARG A 178 18.18 -25.72 14.85
C ARG A 178 16.81 -26.19 14.39
N ARG A 179 16.41 -27.42 14.72
CA ARG A 179 15.07 -27.94 14.41
C ARG A 179 13.97 -27.17 15.15
N GLU A 180 14.18 -26.83 16.43
CA GLU A 180 13.26 -25.96 17.17
C GLU A 180 13.13 -24.58 16.50
N ARG A 181 14.25 -23.96 16.11
CA ARG A 181 14.28 -22.67 15.39
C ARG A 181 13.53 -22.73 14.07
N ALA A 182 13.74 -23.79 13.29
CA ALA A 182 13.06 -23.99 12.01
C ALA A 182 11.54 -24.07 12.20
N GLY A 183 11.07 -24.77 13.24
CA GLY A 183 9.65 -24.82 13.57
C GLY A 183 9.05 -23.45 13.89
N VAL A 184 9.77 -22.63 14.67
CA VAL A 184 9.35 -21.25 14.97
C VAL A 184 9.40 -20.36 13.72
N ALA A 185 10.38 -20.55 12.84
CA ALA A 185 10.45 -19.84 11.56
C ALA A 185 9.23 -20.13 10.67
N THR A 186 8.82 -21.40 10.58
CA THR A 186 7.60 -21.78 9.85
C THR A 186 6.33 -21.19 10.49
N GLN A 187 6.27 -21.14 11.83
CA GLN A 187 5.18 -20.48 12.53
C GLN A 187 5.13 -18.98 12.23
N LEU A 188 6.29 -18.31 12.17
CA LEU A 188 6.40 -16.91 11.76
C LEU A 188 5.88 -16.73 10.33
N ASP A 189 6.30 -17.58 9.39
CA ASP A 189 5.87 -17.49 8.00
C ASP A 189 4.34 -17.67 7.85
N THR A 190 3.76 -18.57 8.64
CA THR A 190 2.30 -18.74 8.70
C THR A 190 1.62 -17.53 9.33
N ALA A 191 2.22 -16.96 10.39
CA ALA A 191 1.70 -15.77 11.05
C ALA A 191 1.74 -14.54 10.14
N LEU A 192 2.77 -14.38 9.30
CA LEU A 192 2.90 -13.31 8.29
C LEU A 192 1.74 -13.31 7.28
N LEU A 193 1.26 -14.50 6.90
CA LEU A 193 0.13 -14.64 5.98
C LEU A 193 -1.24 -14.47 6.68
N GLY A 194 -1.30 -14.69 7.99
CA GLY A 194 -2.51 -14.60 8.79
C GLY A 194 -2.50 -13.39 9.72
N ARG A 195 -2.18 -13.64 11.00
CA ARG A 195 -2.35 -12.67 12.09
C ARG A 195 -1.48 -11.41 11.97
N LEU A 196 -0.27 -11.54 11.44
CA LEU A 196 0.67 -10.44 11.23
C LEU A 196 0.48 -9.75 9.89
N ARG A 197 -0.43 -10.23 9.03
CA ARG A 197 -0.72 -9.61 7.73
C ARG A 197 -0.97 -8.10 7.85
N PRO A 198 -1.72 -7.57 8.83
CA PRO A 198 -1.94 -6.14 8.99
C PRO A 198 -0.66 -5.32 9.17
N LEU A 199 0.38 -5.91 9.77
CA LEU A 199 1.68 -5.26 10.02
C LEU A 199 2.62 -5.32 8.82
N THR A 200 2.31 -6.13 7.80
CA THR A 200 3.17 -6.27 6.62
C THR A 200 3.14 -5.02 5.74
N ALA A 201 4.27 -4.70 5.12
CA ALA A 201 4.35 -3.60 4.16
C ALA A 201 3.39 -3.81 2.98
N ALA A 202 3.24 -5.04 2.50
CA ALA A 202 2.33 -5.39 1.42
C ALA A 202 0.86 -5.08 1.77
N HIS A 203 0.41 -5.36 2.99
CA HIS A 203 -0.95 -5.01 3.41
C HIS A 203 -1.13 -3.49 3.55
N ARG A 204 -0.16 -2.79 4.14
CA ARG A 204 -0.20 -1.32 4.23
C ARG A 204 -0.25 -0.65 2.86
N GLN A 205 0.50 -1.16 1.89
CA GLN A 205 0.45 -0.69 0.50
C GLN A 205 -0.90 -0.98 -0.16
N ALA A 206 -1.46 -2.18 0.04
CA ALA A 206 -2.77 -2.52 -0.49
C ALA A 206 -3.89 -1.63 0.08
N LEU A 207 -3.83 -1.30 1.38
CA LEU A 207 -4.78 -0.38 2.01
C LEU A 207 -4.63 1.03 1.41
N ALA A 208 -3.40 1.53 1.31
CA ALA A 208 -3.14 2.84 0.70
C ALA A 208 -3.60 2.93 -0.77
N GLN A 209 -3.50 1.84 -1.53
CA GLN A 209 -4.04 1.75 -2.89
C GLN A 209 -5.58 1.80 -2.90
N GLN A 210 -6.24 1.09 -1.99
CA GLN A 210 -7.70 1.14 -1.85
C GLN A 210 -8.19 2.53 -1.46
N ASP A 211 -7.49 3.21 -0.56
CA ASP A 211 -7.79 4.58 -0.15
C ASP A 211 -7.59 5.56 -1.33
N ALA A 212 -6.55 5.36 -2.14
CA ALA A 212 -6.33 6.15 -3.34
C ALA A 212 -7.39 5.91 -4.42
N GLU A 213 -7.82 4.65 -4.63
CA GLU A 213 -8.88 4.30 -5.57
C GLU A 213 -10.24 4.86 -5.15
N THR A 214 -10.57 4.83 -3.87
CA THR A 214 -11.81 5.40 -3.34
C THR A 214 -11.82 6.92 -3.49
N ALA A 215 -10.73 7.60 -3.12
CA ALA A 215 -10.56 9.03 -3.36
C ALA A 215 -10.66 9.41 -4.85
N ALA A 216 -10.07 8.62 -5.75
CA ALA A 216 -10.18 8.84 -7.18
C ALA A 216 -11.61 8.68 -7.71
N LYS A 217 -12.36 7.69 -7.21
CA LYS A 217 -13.79 7.51 -7.55
C LYS A 217 -14.64 8.67 -7.05
N GLU A 218 -14.41 9.14 -5.83
CA GLU A 218 -15.13 10.30 -5.29
C GLU A 218 -14.85 11.57 -6.09
N ALA A 219 -13.58 11.81 -6.47
CA ALA A 219 -13.22 12.92 -7.33
C ALA A 219 -13.86 12.82 -8.73
N ALA A 220 -13.89 11.63 -9.33
CA ALA A 220 -14.57 11.40 -10.62
C ALA A 220 -16.09 11.63 -10.51
N GLN A 221 -16.72 11.22 -9.41
CA GLN A 221 -18.14 11.45 -9.15
C GLN A 221 -18.44 12.94 -8.99
N GLN A 222 -17.59 13.69 -8.28
CA GLN A 222 -17.70 15.15 -8.15
C GLN A 222 -17.54 15.85 -9.50
N GLN A 223 -16.58 15.45 -10.32
CA GLN A 223 -16.43 15.98 -11.67
C GLN A 223 -17.65 15.68 -12.53
N GLN A 224 -18.21 14.47 -12.45
CA GLN A 224 -19.40 14.10 -13.20
C GLN A 224 -20.62 14.93 -12.75
N SER A 225 -20.82 15.14 -11.46
CA SER A 225 -21.92 15.97 -10.96
C SER A 225 -21.75 17.44 -11.34
N GLU A 226 -20.51 17.95 -11.34
CA GLU A 226 -20.22 19.30 -11.82
C GLU A 226 -20.47 19.45 -13.32
N LEU A 227 -20.11 18.45 -14.14
CA LEU A 227 -20.40 18.44 -15.58
C LEU A 227 -21.91 18.45 -15.85
N VAL A 228 -22.68 17.66 -15.09
CA VAL A 228 -24.16 17.65 -15.16
C VAL A 228 -24.73 19.02 -14.75
N ALA A 229 -24.20 19.63 -13.68
CA ALA A 229 -24.61 20.96 -13.24
C ALA A 229 -24.23 22.06 -14.25
N GLN A 230 -23.11 21.93 -14.97
CA GLN A 230 -22.74 22.81 -16.07
C GLN A 230 -23.69 22.65 -17.27
N LEU A 231 -24.03 21.42 -17.65
CA LEU A 231 -25.01 21.15 -18.71
C LEU A 231 -26.39 21.70 -18.38
N GLN A 232 -26.87 21.54 -17.14
CA GLN A 232 -28.13 22.13 -16.69
C GLN A 232 -28.10 23.66 -16.77
N ARG A 233 -27.04 24.30 -16.28
CA ARG A 233 -26.86 25.76 -16.38
C ARG A 233 -26.85 26.23 -17.83
N PHE A 234 -26.15 25.53 -18.72
CA PHE A 234 -26.12 25.85 -20.15
C PHE A 234 -27.50 25.71 -20.80
N ALA A 235 -28.25 24.64 -20.48
CA ALA A 235 -29.61 24.45 -20.96
C ALA A 235 -30.58 25.54 -20.49
N GLN A 236 -30.47 25.97 -19.22
CA GLN A 236 -31.26 27.09 -18.69
C GLN A 236 -30.90 28.41 -19.34
N GLN A 237 -29.61 28.68 -19.60
CA GLN A 237 -29.19 29.87 -20.35
C GLN A 237 -29.74 29.90 -21.77
N LEU A 238 -29.74 28.75 -22.48
CA LEU A 238 -30.36 28.65 -23.80
C LEU A 238 -31.88 28.87 -23.75
N ALA A 239 -32.55 28.32 -22.73
CA ALA A 239 -33.99 28.53 -22.54
C ALA A 239 -34.33 30.00 -22.29
N ASP A 240 -33.57 30.69 -21.44
CA ASP A 240 -33.75 32.12 -21.15
C ASP A 240 -33.44 33.00 -22.37
N GLN A 241 -32.39 32.66 -23.14
CA GLN A 241 -32.08 33.35 -24.40
C GLN A 241 -33.21 33.18 -25.43
N LEU A 242 -33.73 31.96 -25.60
CA LEU A 242 -34.85 31.69 -26.50
C LEU A 242 -36.12 32.42 -26.07
N ALA A 243 -36.43 32.42 -24.77
CA ALA A 243 -37.58 33.15 -24.23
C ALA A 243 -37.44 34.66 -24.51
N THR A 244 -36.27 35.24 -24.21
CA THR A 244 -36.01 36.67 -24.45
C THR A 244 -36.06 37.03 -25.93
N GLN A 245 -35.49 36.18 -26.79
CA GLN A 245 -35.56 36.35 -28.24
C GLN A 245 -37.01 36.30 -28.74
N HIS A 246 -37.80 35.36 -28.21
CA HIS A 246 -39.20 35.22 -28.59
C HIS A 246 -40.03 36.45 -28.18
N THR A 247 -39.82 36.97 -26.97
CA THR A 247 -40.49 38.20 -26.51
C THR A 247 -40.11 39.39 -27.39
N ARG A 248 -38.82 39.58 -27.69
CA ARG A 248 -38.37 40.67 -28.59
C ARG A 248 -38.97 40.56 -29.99
N PHE A 249 -39.07 39.34 -30.51
CA PHE A 249 -39.65 39.09 -31.82
C PHE A 249 -41.16 39.38 -31.82
N ALA A 250 -41.87 38.97 -30.77
CA ALA A 250 -43.28 39.28 -30.60
C ALA A 250 -43.53 40.79 -30.46
N ASP A 251 -42.75 41.49 -29.65
CA ASP A 251 -42.84 42.95 -29.48
C ASP A 251 -42.54 43.68 -30.80
N ALA A 252 -41.47 43.30 -31.51
CA ALA A 252 -41.13 43.89 -32.80
C ALA A 252 -42.23 43.68 -33.85
N HIS A 253 -42.83 42.49 -33.89
CA HIS A 253 -43.96 42.21 -34.79
C HIS A 253 -45.20 43.03 -34.44
N GLN A 254 -45.50 43.20 -33.15
CA GLN A 254 -46.65 43.99 -32.72
C GLN A 254 -46.45 45.48 -33.03
N ASP A 255 -45.25 46.01 -32.85
CA ASP A 255 -44.89 47.37 -33.25
C ASP A 255 -45.01 47.56 -34.77
N GLU A 256 -44.47 46.65 -35.57
CA GLU A 256 -44.58 46.70 -37.05
C GLU A 256 -46.04 46.63 -37.51
N GLN A 257 -46.86 45.76 -36.90
CA GLN A 257 -48.27 45.62 -37.20
C GLN A 257 -49.04 46.91 -36.86
N SER A 258 -48.76 47.53 -35.71
CA SER A 258 -49.37 48.80 -35.31
C SER A 258 -49.03 49.94 -36.28
N ARG A 259 -47.78 49.99 -36.75
CA ARG A 259 -47.32 50.98 -37.73
C ARG A 259 -48.00 50.78 -39.08
N PHE A 260 -48.10 49.55 -39.57
CA PHE A 260 -48.82 49.24 -40.80
C PHE A 260 -50.29 49.67 -40.71
N HIS A 261 -50.96 49.39 -39.58
CA HIS A 261 -52.34 49.84 -39.36
C HIS A 261 -52.48 51.36 -39.38
N ALA A 262 -51.56 52.09 -38.76
CA ALA A 262 -51.56 53.56 -38.78
C ALA A 262 -51.30 54.13 -40.18
N GLU A 263 -50.34 53.58 -40.92
CA GLU A 263 -50.04 53.96 -42.30
C GLU A 263 -51.24 53.68 -43.22
N ALA A 264 -51.87 52.51 -43.08
CA ALA A 264 -53.09 52.17 -43.83
C ALA A 264 -54.24 53.14 -43.52
N GLN A 265 -54.48 53.47 -42.25
CA GLN A 265 -55.51 54.42 -41.84
C GLN A 265 -55.25 55.82 -42.44
N SER A 266 -54.00 56.29 -42.39
CA SER A 266 -53.61 57.57 -43.00
C SER A 266 -53.82 57.56 -44.52
N ALA A 267 -53.44 56.48 -45.21
CA ALA A 267 -53.64 56.33 -46.64
C ALA A 267 -55.15 56.36 -47.00
N TYR A 268 -55.99 55.62 -46.27
CA TYR A 268 -57.44 55.64 -46.46
C TYR A 268 -58.05 57.02 -46.21
N GLN A 269 -57.60 57.75 -45.18
CA GLN A 269 -58.05 59.12 -44.93
C GLN A 269 -57.63 60.08 -46.05
N SER A 270 -56.39 59.96 -46.55
CA SER A 270 -55.92 60.79 -47.66
C SER A 270 -56.73 60.54 -48.95
N LEU A 271 -57.07 59.28 -49.21
CA LEU A 271 -57.92 58.89 -50.34
C LEU A 271 -59.34 59.44 -50.18
N ALA A 272 -59.91 59.34 -48.97
CA ALA A 272 -61.22 59.91 -48.67
C ALA A 272 -61.23 61.43 -48.88
N ALA A 273 -60.19 62.13 -48.41
CA ALA A 273 -60.05 63.58 -48.58
C ALA A 273 -59.85 63.98 -50.06
N SER A 274 -59.08 63.20 -50.84
CA SER A 274 -58.92 63.46 -52.26
C SER A 274 -60.25 63.26 -53.01
N VAL A 275 -60.97 62.18 -52.69
CA VAL A 275 -62.29 61.90 -53.30
C VAL A 275 -63.30 62.99 -52.94
N ASP A 276 -63.35 63.42 -51.68
CA ASP A 276 -64.21 64.54 -51.24
C ASP A 276 -63.89 65.83 -52.01
N THR A 277 -62.60 66.18 -52.11
CA THR A 277 -62.14 67.38 -52.83
C THR A 277 -62.49 67.32 -54.32
N THR A 278 -62.26 66.17 -54.96
CA THR A 278 -62.58 65.97 -56.37
C THR A 278 -64.09 66.03 -56.61
N LEU A 279 -64.90 65.39 -55.77
CA LEU A 279 -66.36 65.44 -55.86
C LEU A 279 -66.87 66.88 -55.71
N ARG A 280 -66.41 67.59 -54.69
CA ARG A 280 -66.82 68.98 -54.42
C ARG A 280 -66.41 69.94 -55.54
N THR A 281 -65.20 69.77 -56.09
CA THR A 281 -64.70 70.57 -57.22
C THR A 281 -65.50 70.28 -58.49
N SER A 282 -65.73 69.02 -58.82
CA SER A 282 -66.54 68.62 -59.97
C SER A 282 -67.99 69.10 -59.85
N LEU A 283 -68.59 69.04 -58.65
CA LEU A 283 -69.93 69.59 -58.38
C LEU A 283 -69.97 71.11 -58.54
N ALA A 284 -68.99 71.84 -58.00
CA ALA A 284 -68.92 73.29 -58.13
C ALA A 284 -68.74 73.73 -59.59
N GLU A 285 -67.86 73.05 -60.34
CA GLU A 285 -67.64 73.36 -61.76
C GLU A 285 -68.88 73.02 -62.60
N SER A 286 -69.56 71.92 -62.30
CA SER A 286 -70.84 71.56 -62.95
C SER A 286 -71.93 72.60 -62.67
N ALA A 287 -72.02 73.10 -61.43
CA ALA A 287 -72.97 74.16 -61.07
C ALA A 287 -72.64 75.49 -61.78
N ARG A 288 -71.36 75.82 -61.91
CA ARG A 288 -70.89 77.03 -62.61
C ARG A 288 -71.19 76.97 -64.11
N LEU A 289 -70.92 75.83 -64.75
CA LEU A 289 -71.23 75.58 -66.15
C LEU A 289 -72.75 75.62 -66.40
N ALA A 290 -73.56 75.04 -65.52
CA ALA A 290 -75.01 75.11 -65.61
C ALA A 290 -75.53 76.56 -65.47
N GLY A 291 -74.98 77.34 -64.52
CA GLY A 291 -75.30 78.76 -64.37
C GLY A 291 -74.95 79.60 -65.61
N ALA A 292 -73.76 79.37 -66.18
CA ALA A 292 -73.32 80.04 -67.41
C ALA A 292 -74.17 79.68 -68.64
N ALA A 293 -74.75 78.48 -68.68
CA ALA A 293 -75.64 78.05 -69.77
C ALA A 293 -77.06 78.63 -69.65
N ILE A 294 -77.54 78.88 -68.42
CA ILE A 294 -78.90 79.39 -68.17
C ILE A 294 -78.97 80.92 -68.33
N GLN A 295 -77.89 81.64 -68.02
CA GLN A 295 -77.87 83.10 -68.07
C GLN A 295 -78.25 83.73 -69.43
N PRO A 296 -77.74 83.24 -70.58
CA PRO A 296 -78.12 83.77 -71.90
C PRO A 296 -79.59 83.53 -72.24
N ALA A 297 -80.18 82.42 -71.77
CA ALA A 297 -81.58 82.12 -71.97
C ALA A 297 -82.49 83.05 -71.15
N ALA A 298 -82.09 83.39 -69.93
CA ALA A 298 -82.77 84.37 -69.10
C ALA A 298 -82.68 85.80 -69.68
N GLU A 299 -81.50 86.21 -70.16
CA GLU A 299 -81.31 87.49 -70.85
C GLU A 299 -82.10 87.57 -72.16
N ALA A 300 -82.10 86.50 -72.96
CA ALA A 300 -82.89 86.42 -74.20
C ALA A 300 -84.39 86.48 -73.92
N ALA A 301 -84.89 85.83 -72.86
CA ALA A 301 -86.29 85.90 -72.45
C ALA A 301 -86.68 87.33 -72.03
N MET A 302 -85.85 88.01 -71.21
CA MET A 302 -86.12 89.40 -70.82
C MET A 302 -86.06 90.37 -72.01
N ALA A 303 -85.13 90.17 -72.96
CA ALA A 303 -85.08 90.94 -74.20
C ALA A 303 -86.23 90.64 -75.17
N GLY A 304 -86.82 89.45 -75.09
CA GLY A 304 -88.06 89.09 -75.78
C GLY A 304 -89.25 89.87 -75.23
N ILE A 305 -89.43 89.84 -73.91
CA ILE A 305 -90.49 90.58 -73.21
C ILE A 305 -90.40 92.09 -73.48
N ALA A 306 -89.19 92.66 -73.49
CA ALA A 306 -88.98 94.09 -73.78
C ALA A 306 -89.34 94.46 -75.23
N ARG A 307 -89.06 93.60 -76.20
CA ARG A 307 -89.45 93.81 -77.61
C ARG A 307 -90.96 93.70 -77.83
N GLU A 308 -91.61 92.78 -77.13
CA GLU A 308 -93.05 92.57 -77.22
C GLU A 308 -93.83 93.73 -76.58
N ALA A 309 -93.31 94.29 -75.48
CA ALA A 309 -93.83 95.51 -74.87
C ALA A 309 -93.70 96.75 -75.80
N ALA A 310 -92.60 96.85 -76.56
CA ALA A 310 -92.40 97.94 -77.53
C ALA A 310 -93.34 97.80 -78.75
N ALA A 311 -93.53 96.60 -79.28
CA ALA A 311 -94.42 96.32 -80.41
C ALA A 311 -95.91 96.55 -80.10
N LEU A 312 -96.31 96.46 -78.82
CA LEU A 312 -97.67 96.78 -78.37
C LEU A 312 -97.93 98.30 -78.35
N HIS A 313 -96.89 99.11 -78.09
CA HIS A 313 -96.99 100.57 -78.02
C HIS A 313 -97.12 101.22 -79.41
N GLU A 314 -96.53 100.61 -80.44
CA GLU A 314 -96.56 101.10 -81.82
C GLU A 314 -97.90 100.85 -82.55
N ARG A 315 -98.78 100.00 -82.01
CA ARG A 315 -100.11 99.71 -82.58
C ARG A 315 -101.25 100.59 -82.07
N VAL A 316 -100.97 101.54 -81.17
CA VAL A 316 -101.99 102.35 -80.48
C VAL A 316 -101.78 103.86 -80.67
N GLY A 317 -100.85 104.29 -81.53
CA GLY A 317 -100.67 105.69 -81.96
C GLY A 317 -100.96 105.87 -83.43
#